data_AF-A0A3D3EV18-F1
#
_entry.id   AF-A0A3D3EV18-F1
#
_cell.length_a   1.000
_cell.length_b   1.000
_cell.length_c   1.000
_cell.angle_alpha   90.00
_cell.angle_beta   90.00
_cell.angle_gamma   90.00
#
_symmetry.space_group_name_H-M   'P 1'
#
loop_
_entity.id
_entity.type
_entity.pdbx_description
1 polymer ?
#
loop_
_entity_poly.entity_id
_entity_poly.type
_entity_poly.pdbx_seq_one_letter_code
_entity_poly.pdbx_strand_id
1 'polypeptide(L)'
;QRIAEGHAQIVVGTHALIQKDIVFKNLGIVVVDEQHRFGVEQRARLAKSQGRPDLLYLSATPIPRSLAMTVYGDLEVSRIDEMPKGRKAVQTYIRSDRKLNTVFSEVREELRNGRQVYFVCPLVEESEKLALLDAQRLYEYLKNKEYPDYVVELLHGRMPAAEKDAIMCRFKENKIQILVSTTVIEVGVDVANASVMVIEHAERFGLAQMHQLRGRVGRGSDKAYCYLIGHQPISRIARERLHTMNSTNDGFVIAEKDLELRGPGEMFGLEQSGMPQFKHANLLQDQEILQIARADAFEIVAEDPLLADPKHELIKNKYLLNYKKREELIQY
;
A
#
# COMPACT_ATOMS: atom_id res chain seq x y z
N GLN A 1 13.04 -11.65 -27.48
CA GLN A 1 13.50 -11.26 -28.84
C GLN A 1 13.22 -9.79 -29.14
N ARG A 2 11.96 -9.34 -29.31
CA ARG A 2 11.63 -7.92 -29.59
C ARG A 2 12.24 -6.90 -28.60
N ILE A 3 12.34 -7.26 -27.32
CA ILE A 3 12.96 -6.44 -26.26
C ILE A 3 14.49 -6.35 -26.46
N ALA A 4 15.15 -7.48 -26.66
CA ALA A 4 16.60 -7.58 -26.85
C ALA A 4 17.08 -6.92 -28.17
N GLU A 5 16.23 -6.92 -29.20
CA GLU A 5 16.52 -6.28 -30.48
C GLU A 5 16.20 -4.77 -30.48
N GLY A 6 15.49 -4.28 -29.46
CA GLY A 6 15.11 -2.87 -29.31
C GLY A 6 13.87 -2.47 -30.11
N HIS A 7 13.09 -3.42 -30.61
CA HIS A 7 11.83 -3.14 -31.31
C HIS A 7 10.67 -2.80 -30.36
N ALA A 8 10.76 -3.22 -29.09
CA ALA A 8 9.83 -2.82 -28.04
C ALA A 8 10.39 -1.63 -27.27
N GLN A 9 9.75 -0.46 -27.40
CA GLN A 9 10.18 0.78 -26.75
C GLN A 9 9.54 0.96 -25.35
N ILE A 10 8.36 0.39 -25.14
CA ILE A 10 7.66 0.36 -23.85
C ILE A 10 7.29 -1.09 -23.57
N VAL A 11 7.62 -1.56 -22.37
CA VAL A 11 7.32 -2.92 -21.90
C VAL A 11 6.60 -2.81 -20.56
N VAL A 12 5.40 -3.38 -20.49
CA VAL A 12 4.60 -3.45 -19.25
C VAL A 12 4.47 -4.92 -18.88
N GLY A 13 4.74 -5.23 -17.61
CA GLY A 13 4.71 -6.60 -17.12
C GLY A 13 4.89 -6.66 -15.62
N THR A 14 4.78 -7.86 -15.09
CA THR A 14 4.93 -8.12 -13.65
C THR A 14 6.41 -8.37 -13.29
N HIS A 15 6.66 -8.89 -12.10
CA HIS A 15 7.99 -9.36 -11.68
C HIS A 15 8.69 -10.33 -12.67
N ALA A 16 7.94 -10.92 -13.60
CA ALA A 16 8.48 -11.69 -14.72
C ALA A 16 9.53 -10.90 -15.52
N LEU A 17 9.40 -9.57 -15.64
CA LEU A 17 10.34 -8.71 -16.35
C LEU A 17 11.74 -8.62 -15.73
N ILE A 18 11.88 -9.01 -14.45
CA ILE A 18 13.14 -8.96 -13.68
C ILE A 18 13.79 -10.36 -13.60
N GLN A 19 13.21 -11.36 -14.28
CA GLN A 19 13.80 -12.70 -14.37
C GLN A 19 15.07 -12.68 -15.22
N LYS A 20 15.98 -13.63 -14.96
CA LYS A 20 17.34 -13.67 -15.54
C LYS A 20 17.37 -13.74 -17.08
N ASP A 21 16.28 -14.12 -17.71
CA ASP A 21 16.23 -14.43 -19.14
C ASP A 21 15.81 -13.24 -20.01
N ILE A 22 15.47 -12.09 -19.42
CA ILE A 22 15.06 -10.90 -20.15
C ILE A 22 16.23 -9.92 -20.25
N VAL A 23 16.72 -9.75 -21.48
CA VAL A 23 17.79 -8.80 -21.81
C VAL A 23 17.18 -7.61 -22.55
N PHE A 24 17.40 -6.41 -22.01
CA PHE A 24 17.06 -5.15 -22.66
C PHE A 24 18.22 -4.66 -23.51
N LYS A 25 17.94 -4.13 -24.70
CA LYS A 25 18.98 -3.59 -25.59
C LYS A 25 19.63 -2.33 -25.03
N ASN A 26 18.82 -1.39 -24.56
CA ASN A 26 19.24 -0.13 -23.96
C ASN A 26 18.12 0.36 -23.04
N LEU A 27 18.20 0.04 -21.75
CA LEU A 27 17.17 0.38 -20.78
C LEU A 27 17.46 1.78 -20.23
N GLY A 28 16.58 2.75 -20.53
CA GLY A 28 16.74 4.13 -20.08
C GLY A 28 16.00 4.45 -18.78
N ILE A 29 14.78 3.93 -18.61
CA ILE A 29 13.93 4.23 -17.45
C ILE A 29 13.19 2.97 -16.99
N VAL A 30 13.02 2.83 -15.68
CA VAL A 30 12.19 1.80 -15.05
C VAL A 30 11.20 2.45 -14.11
N VAL A 31 9.91 2.17 -14.33
CA VAL A 31 8.83 2.61 -13.45
C VAL A 31 8.31 1.39 -12.68
N VAL A 32 8.35 1.45 -11.36
CA VAL A 32 7.86 0.39 -10.47
C VAL A 32 6.64 0.90 -9.72
N ASP A 33 5.50 0.25 -9.92
CA ASP A 33 4.26 0.54 -9.18
C ASP A 33 4.07 -0.44 -8.02
N GLU A 34 3.57 0.03 -6.89
CA GLU A 34 3.33 -0.73 -5.65
C GLU A 34 4.59 -1.48 -5.14
N GLN A 35 5.62 -0.70 -4.80
CA GLN A 35 6.97 -1.15 -4.41
C GLN A 35 7.04 -2.27 -3.36
N HIS A 36 6.08 -2.38 -2.45
CA HIS A 36 6.15 -3.32 -1.31
C HIS A 36 6.25 -4.80 -1.70
N ARG A 37 6.01 -5.15 -2.99
CA ARG A 37 6.17 -6.51 -3.51
C ARG A 37 7.55 -6.81 -4.12
N PHE A 38 8.45 -5.81 -4.22
CA PHE A 38 9.78 -5.96 -4.82
C PHE A 38 10.88 -5.96 -3.76
N GLY A 39 11.62 -7.07 -3.66
CA GLY A 39 12.74 -7.21 -2.72
C GLY A 39 13.94 -6.32 -3.06
N VAL A 40 14.82 -6.11 -2.08
CA VAL A 40 16.07 -5.33 -2.23
C VAL A 40 16.94 -5.88 -3.38
N GLU A 41 17.06 -7.20 -3.50
CA GLU A 41 17.92 -7.86 -4.50
C GLU A 41 17.45 -7.63 -5.95
N GLN A 42 16.14 -7.48 -6.17
CA GLN A 42 15.58 -7.21 -7.49
C GLN A 42 15.85 -5.75 -7.91
N ARG A 43 15.88 -4.81 -6.95
CA ARG A 43 16.22 -3.40 -7.19
C ARG A 43 17.68 -3.22 -7.59
N ALA A 44 18.59 -3.90 -6.88
CA ALA A 44 20.02 -3.96 -7.22
C ALA A 44 20.25 -4.42 -8.67
N ARG A 45 19.56 -5.49 -9.11
CA ARG A 45 19.69 -6.00 -10.49
C ARG A 45 19.22 -5.00 -11.55
N LEU A 46 18.16 -4.24 -11.29
CA LEU A 46 17.66 -3.22 -12.22
C LEU A 46 18.61 -2.03 -12.29
N ALA A 47 19.11 -1.55 -11.15
CA ALA A 47 20.10 -0.48 -11.08
C ALA A 47 21.43 -0.85 -11.79
N LYS A 48 21.83 -2.13 -11.72
CA LYS A 48 23.01 -2.70 -12.41
C LYS A 48 22.78 -3.12 -13.85
N SER A 49 21.56 -3.04 -14.37
CA SER A 49 21.31 -3.35 -15.78
C SER A 49 22.11 -2.40 -16.68
N GLN A 50 22.51 -2.89 -17.86
CA GLN A 50 23.30 -2.07 -18.79
C GLN A 50 22.60 -0.75 -19.07
N GLY A 51 23.33 0.36 -18.89
CA GLY A 51 22.85 1.71 -19.15
C GLY A 51 22.59 2.56 -17.90
N ARG A 52 22.52 1.96 -16.69
CA ARG A 52 22.14 2.66 -15.44
C ARG A 52 20.83 3.44 -15.61
N PRO A 53 19.68 2.73 -15.71
CA PRO A 53 18.42 3.38 -15.98
C PRO A 53 17.98 4.29 -14.83
N ASP A 54 17.24 5.35 -15.16
CA ASP A 54 16.52 6.15 -14.18
C ASP A 54 15.42 5.31 -13.53
N LEU A 55 15.33 5.34 -12.20
CA LEU A 55 14.36 4.56 -11.44
C LEU A 55 13.28 5.47 -10.86
N LEU A 56 12.02 5.21 -11.21
CA LEU A 56 10.86 5.88 -10.65
C LEU A 56 9.99 4.88 -9.88
N TYR A 57 9.80 5.12 -8.59
CA TYR A 57 8.95 4.31 -7.73
C TYR A 57 7.63 5.02 -7.47
N LEU A 58 6.52 4.31 -7.64
CA LEU A 58 5.15 4.76 -7.39
C LEU A 58 4.52 3.90 -6.30
N SER A 59 3.74 4.51 -5.42
CA SER A 59 3.04 3.83 -4.33
C SER A 59 1.75 4.56 -4.03
N ALA A 60 0.61 3.84 -3.97
CA ALA A 60 -0.65 4.41 -3.52
C ALA A 60 -0.72 4.56 -1.99
N THR A 61 0.05 3.76 -1.26
CA THR A 61 0.25 3.96 0.18
C THR A 61 1.33 5.00 0.40
N PRO A 62 1.01 6.14 1.03
CA PRO A 62 2.00 7.16 1.28
C PRO A 62 3.14 6.59 2.13
N ILE A 63 4.38 6.86 1.73
CA ILE A 63 5.55 6.51 2.52
C ILE A 63 5.75 7.65 3.54
N PRO A 64 5.86 7.36 4.84
CA PRO A 64 6.16 8.39 5.84
C PRO A 64 7.45 9.13 5.47
N ARG A 65 7.45 10.46 5.60
CA ARG A 65 8.63 11.28 5.24
C ARG A 65 9.86 10.86 6.03
N SER A 66 9.68 10.57 7.31
CA SER A 66 10.68 10.01 8.21
C SER A 66 11.35 8.74 7.65
N LEU A 67 10.56 7.86 7.05
CA LEU A 67 11.03 6.60 6.49
C LEU A 67 11.74 6.79 5.15
N ALA A 68 11.16 7.61 4.26
CA ALA A 68 11.78 8.03 3.01
C ALA A 68 13.19 8.60 3.24
N MET A 69 13.33 9.48 4.21
CA MET A 69 14.58 10.16 4.50
C MET A 69 15.71 9.26 5.02
N THR A 70 15.38 8.16 5.68
CA THR A 70 16.35 7.40 6.49
C THR A 70 16.66 6.02 5.92
N VAL A 71 15.66 5.35 5.37
CA VAL A 71 15.81 4.03 4.73
C VAL A 71 16.09 4.18 3.23
N TYR A 72 15.60 5.28 2.64
CA TYR A 72 15.72 5.58 1.22
C TYR A 72 16.43 6.91 1.00
N GLY A 73 17.42 7.25 1.84
CA GLY A 73 18.13 8.53 1.81
C GLY A 73 18.86 8.84 0.49
N ASP A 74 18.93 7.87 -0.42
CA ASP A 74 19.40 7.98 -1.80
C ASP A 74 18.28 8.34 -2.81
N LEU A 75 17.00 8.24 -2.43
CA LEU A 75 15.86 8.60 -3.27
C LEU A 75 15.42 10.05 -3.04
N GLU A 76 15.16 10.75 -4.14
CA GLU A 76 14.35 11.97 -4.12
C GLU A 76 12.87 11.60 -4.06
N VAL A 77 12.12 12.23 -3.15
CA VAL A 77 10.70 11.93 -2.95
C VAL A 77 9.86 13.12 -3.34
N SER A 78 9.00 12.91 -4.33
CA SER A 78 7.96 13.85 -4.72
C SER A 78 6.62 13.44 -4.09
N ARG A 79 5.89 14.43 -3.55
CA ARG A 79 4.58 14.23 -2.90
C ARG A 79 3.48 14.81 -3.78
N ILE A 80 2.44 14.01 -4.01
CA ILE A 80 1.19 14.45 -4.61
C ILE A 80 0.11 14.33 -3.52
N ASP A 81 -0.29 15.44 -2.93
CA ASP A 81 -1.28 15.52 -1.85
C ASP A 81 -2.61 16.17 -2.27
N GLU A 82 -2.67 16.72 -3.49
CA GLU A 82 -3.91 17.24 -4.05
C GLU A 82 -4.79 16.14 -4.65
N MET A 83 -6.09 16.22 -4.38
CA MET A 83 -7.07 15.34 -5.02
C MET A 83 -7.41 15.83 -6.43
N PRO A 84 -7.69 14.93 -7.39
CA PRO A 84 -8.22 15.30 -8.69
C PRO A 84 -9.52 16.12 -8.56
N LYS A 85 -9.71 17.11 -9.45
CA LYS A 85 -10.89 17.98 -9.46
C LYS A 85 -12.19 17.16 -9.48
N GLY A 86 -13.14 17.51 -8.61
CA GLY A 86 -14.45 16.87 -8.53
C GLY A 86 -14.53 15.66 -7.58
N ARG A 87 -13.39 15.18 -7.06
CA ARG A 87 -13.39 14.09 -6.08
C ARG A 87 -13.81 14.59 -4.69
N LYS A 88 -14.80 13.95 -4.10
CA LYS A 88 -15.25 14.22 -2.73
C LYS A 88 -14.57 13.27 -1.75
N ALA A 89 -14.25 13.78 -0.57
CA ALA A 89 -13.69 12.95 0.50
C ALA A 89 -14.70 11.88 0.94
N VAL A 90 -14.19 10.69 1.24
CA VAL A 90 -15.00 9.55 1.70
C VAL A 90 -15.39 9.77 3.16
N GLN A 91 -16.68 9.70 3.46
CA GLN A 91 -17.19 9.76 4.83
C GLN A 91 -16.97 8.41 5.49
N THR A 92 -16.05 8.38 6.46
CA THR A 92 -15.73 7.16 7.19
C THR A 92 -16.53 7.11 8.49
N TYR A 93 -17.06 5.93 8.84
CA TYR A 93 -17.83 5.70 10.05
C TYR A 93 -17.38 4.42 10.73
N ILE A 94 -17.10 4.50 12.03
CA ILE A 94 -16.89 3.31 12.86
C ILE A 94 -18.25 2.87 13.41
N ARG A 95 -18.55 1.57 13.29
CA ARG A 95 -19.77 0.94 13.82
C ARG A 95 -19.41 -0.35 14.55
N SER A 96 -20.17 -0.69 15.58
CA SER A 96 -20.11 -2.04 16.17
C SER A 96 -21.01 -2.96 15.35
N ASP A 97 -20.65 -4.24 15.35
CA ASP A 97 -21.46 -5.38 14.89
C ASP A 97 -22.96 -5.27 15.27
N ARG A 98 -23.28 -4.76 16.46
CA ARG A 98 -24.67 -4.57 16.93
C ARG A 98 -25.49 -3.59 16.09
N LYS A 99 -24.83 -2.71 15.32
CA LYS A 99 -25.46 -1.72 14.45
C LYS A 99 -25.45 -2.14 12.97
N LEU A 100 -25.14 -3.39 12.66
CA LEU A 100 -25.12 -3.89 11.28
C LEU A 100 -26.44 -3.66 10.54
N ASN A 101 -27.58 -3.87 11.20
CA ASN A 101 -28.89 -3.62 10.59
C ASN A 101 -29.07 -2.16 10.13
N THR A 102 -28.50 -1.20 10.87
CA THR A 102 -28.49 0.22 10.48
C THR A 102 -27.63 0.42 9.24
N VAL A 103 -26.43 -0.15 9.22
CA VAL A 103 -25.52 -0.08 8.06
C VAL A 103 -26.18 -0.70 6.84
N PHE A 104 -26.83 -1.85 6.98
CA PHE A 104 -27.54 -2.48 5.85
C PHE A 104 -28.68 -1.62 5.30
N SER A 105 -29.35 -0.87 6.17
CA SER A 105 -30.40 0.07 5.76
C SER A 105 -29.80 1.26 5.00
N GLU A 106 -28.71 1.87 5.49
CA GLU A 106 -27.98 2.95 4.81
C GLU A 106 -27.43 2.49 3.45
N VAL A 107 -26.87 1.28 3.38
CA VAL A 107 -26.42 0.65 2.14
C VAL A 107 -27.58 0.46 1.15
N ARG A 108 -28.78 0.09 1.63
CA ARG A 108 -29.97 -0.08 0.76
C ARG A 108 -30.39 1.23 0.09
N GLU A 109 -30.20 2.37 0.75
CA GLU A 109 -30.48 3.68 0.16
C GLU A 109 -29.54 3.98 -1.01
N GLU A 110 -28.25 3.69 -0.85
CA GLU A 110 -27.26 3.85 -1.91
C GLU A 110 -27.51 2.90 -3.09
N LEU A 111 -27.89 1.65 -2.81
CA LEU A 111 -28.27 0.69 -3.86
C LEU A 111 -29.51 1.16 -4.65
N ARG A 112 -30.51 1.75 -3.97
CA ARG A 112 -31.70 2.34 -4.63
C ARG A 112 -31.33 3.51 -5.53
N ASN A 113 -30.27 4.24 -5.20
CA ASN A 113 -29.71 5.30 -6.05
C ASN A 113 -28.88 4.75 -7.23
N GLY A 114 -28.90 3.43 -7.47
CA GLY A 114 -28.20 2.77 -8.58
C GLY A 114 -26.70 2.59 -8.34
N ARG A 115 -26.23 2.71 -7.09
CA ARG A 115 -24.81 2.60 -6.73
C ARG A 115 -24.40 1.18 -6.44
N GLN A 116 -23.09 0.97 -6.38
CA GLN A 116 -22.49 -0.32 -6.11
C GLN A 116 -21.72 -0.31 -4.80
N VAL A 117 -21.63 -1.49 -4.18
CA VAL A 117 -21.18 -1.67 -2.80
C VAL A 117 -20.15 -2.77 -2.73
N TYR A 118 -19.08 -2.51 -1.99
CA TYR A 118 -18.10 -3.52 -1.60
C TYR A 118 -18.34 -3.96 -0.15
N PHE A 119 -18.33 -5.27 0.09
CA PHE A 119 -18.22 -5.87 1.41
C PHE A 119 -16.90 -6.64 1.49
N VAL A 120 -16.02 -6.27 2.41
CA VAL A 120 -14.69 -6.85 2.52
C VAL A 120 -14.50 -7.54 3.86
N CYS A 121 -14.12 -8.82 3.82
CA CYS A 121 -13.78 -9.62 4.98
C CYS A 121 -12.25 -9.79 5.08
N PRO A 122 -11.66 -9.80 6.29
CA PRO A 122 -10.23 -9.99 6.45
C PRO A 122 -9.83 -11.43 6.10
N LEU A 123 -8.60 -11.59 5.63
CA LEU A 123 -7.93 -12.89 5.68
C LEU A 123 -7.48 -13.16 7.11
N VAL A 124 -7.69 -14.38 7.59
CA VAL A 124 -7.15 -14.85 8.86
C VAL A 124 -5.84 -15.57 8.55
N GLU A 125 -4.72 -15.02 9.00
CA GLU A 125 -3.36 -15.54 8.72
C GLU A 125 -3.20 -17.00 9.16
N GLU A 126 -3.87 -17.41 10.24
CA GLU A 126 -3.82 -18.79 10.76
C GLU A 126 -4.73 -19.78 9.99
N SER A 127 -5.70 -19.29 9.20
CA SER A 127 -6.59 -20.15 8.41
C SER A 127 -7.33 -19.40 7.31
N GLU A 128 -6.79 -19.44 6.10
CA GLU A 128 -7.51 -19.01 4.89
C GLU A 128 -8.87 -19.70 4.72
N LYS A 129 -9.03 -20.93 5.24
CA LYS A 129 -10.30 -21.65 5.18
C LYS A 129 -11.38 -20.95 6.00
N LEU A 130 -11.04 -20.38 7.16
CA LEU A 130 -11.99 -19.63 8.00
C LEU A 130 -12.40 -18.32 7.33
N ALA A 131 -11.45 -17.57 6.77
CA ALA A 131 -11.76 -16.32 6.06
C ALA A 131 -12.70 -16.55 4.85
N LEU A 132 -12.51 -17.64 4.12
CA LEU A 132 -13.37 -18.01 3.01
C LEU A 132 -14.78 -18.39 3.48
N LEU A 133 -14.90 -19.11 4.60
CA LEU A 133 -16.19 -19.44 5.21
C LEU A 133 -16.94 -18.20 5.66
N ASP A 134 -16.26 -17.23 6.26
CA ASP A 134 -16.88 -15.98 6.71
C ASP A 134 -17.38 -15.15 5.53
N ALA A 135 -16.56 -15.00 4.47
CA ALA A 135 -16.98 -14.31 3.25
C ALA A 135 -18.14 -15.02 2.54
N GLN A 136 -18.14 -16.35 2.51
CA GLN A 136 -19.22 -17.15 1.93
C GLN A 136 -20.52 -17.03 2.74
N ARG A 137 -20.45 -17.07 4.07
CA ARG A 137 -21.61 -16.87 4.95
C ARG A 137 -22.20 -15.48 4.77
N LEU A 138 -21.35 -14.45 4.71
CA LEU A 138 -21.81 -13.09 4.45
C LEU A 138 -22.47 -12.99 3.07
N TYR A 139 -21.85 -13.58 2.04
CA TYR A 139 -22.43 -13.65 0.70
C TYR A 139 -23.82 -14.31 0.69
N GLU A 140 -23.97 -15.48 1.31
CA GLU A 140 -25.26 -16.18 1.39
C GLU A 140 -26.30 -15.38 2.18
N TYR A 141 -25.89 -14.72 3.27
CA TYR A 141 -26.76 -13.88 4.08
C TYR A 141 -27.24 -12.65 3.30
N LEU A 142 -26.33 -11.93 2.65
CA LEU A 142 -26.64 -10.75 1.87
C LEU A 142 -27.52 -11.09 0.67
N LYS A 143 -27.20 -12.18 -0.06
CA LYS A 143 -27.95 -12.61 -1.22
C LYS A 143 -29.37 -13.11 -0.88
N ASN A 144 -29.49 -13.93 0.16
CA ASN A 144 -30.75 -14.63 0.42
C ASN A 144 -31.67 -13.89 1.41
N LYS A 145 -31.13 -13.03 2.28
CA LYS A 145 -31.91 -12.37 3.34
C LYS A 145 -31.97 -10.86 3.20
N GLU A 146 -30.83 -10.17 3.11
CA GLU A 146 -30.82 -8.69 3.17
C GLU A 146 -31.07 -8.02 1.83
N TYR A 147 -30.53 -8.55 0.74
CA TYR A 147 -30.58 -7.92 -0.59
C TYR A 147 -31.04 -8.91 -1.67
N PRO A 148 -32.20 -9.58 -1.51
CA PRO A 148 -32.69 -10.54 -2.50
C PRO A 148 -33.00 -9.91 -3.86
N ASP A 149 -33.25 -8.60 -3.90
CA ASP A 149 -33.56 -7.84 -5.11
C ASP A 149 -32.32 -7.41 -5.91
N TYR A 150 -31.11 -7.64 -5.40
CA TYR A 150 -29.86 -7.18 -6.00
C TYR A 150 -28.95 -8.35 -6.38
N VAL A 151 -28.14 -8.15 -7.42
CA VAL A 151 -27.13 -9.13 -7.82
C VAL A 151 -25.93 -9.01 -6.89
N VAL A 152 -25.76 -10.03 -6.04
CA VAL A 152 -24.62 -10.20 -5.15
C VAL A 152 -23.70 -11.26 -5.74
N GLU A 153 -22.39 -11.03 -5.74
CA GLU A 153 -21.37 -12.01 -6.15
C GLU A 153 -20.23 -12.06 -5.14
N LEU A 154 -19.55 -13.22 -5.07
CA LEU A 154 -18.42 -13.48 -4.19
C LEU A 154 -17.11 -13.49 -4.98
N LEU A 155 -16.08 -12.82 -4.47
CA LEU A 155 -14.73 -12.82 -5.03
C LEU A 155 -13.71 -13.19 -3.95
N HIS A 156 -12.94 -14.26 -4.14
CA HIS A 156 -11.89 -14.64 -3.19
C HIS A 156 -10.59 -15.09 -3.87
N GLY A 157 -9.50 -15.10 -3.12
CA GLY A 157 -8.14 -15.33 -3.64
C GLY A 157 -7.96 -16.65 -4.38
N ARG A 158 -8.63 -17.71 -3.90
CA ARG A 158 -8.58 -19.06 -4.49
C ARG A 158 -9.28 -19.22 -5.84
N MET A 159 -10.05 -18.23 -6.29
CA MET A 159 -10.68 -18.30 -7.61
C MET A 159 -9.62 -18.20 -8.70
N PRO A 160 -9.78 -18.92 -9.83
CA PRO A 160 -8.98 -18.72 -11.03
C PRO A 160 -8.95 -17.25 -11.47
N ALA A 161 -7.83 -16.80 -12.04
CA ALA A 161 -7.68 -15.42 -12.50
C ALA A 161 -8.77 -15.00 -13.51
N ALA A 162 -9.06 -15.86 -14.49
CA ALA A 162 -10.10 -15.62 -15.49
C ALA A 162 -11.50 -15.41 -14.89
N GLU A 163 -11.81 -16.11 -13.79
CA GLU A 163 -13.09 -15.98 -13.11
C GLU A 163 -13.17 -14.66 -12.33
N LYS A 164 -12.08 -14.28 -11.65
CA LYS A 164 -11.96 -12.97 -10.98
C LYS A 164 -12.13 -11.82 -11.97
N ASP A 165 -11.47 -11.90 -13.12
CA ASP A 165 -11.56 -10.88 -14.17
C ASP A 165 -12.98 -10.78 -14.73
N ALA A 166 -13.66 -11.91 -14.93
CA ALA A 166 -15.05 -11.94 -15.40
C ALA A 166 -16.02 -11.29 -14.40
N ILE A 167 -15.88 -11.59 -13.10
CA ILE A 167 -16.69 -10.98 -12.03
C ILE A 167 -16.41 -9.48 -11.95
N MET A 168 -15.16 -9.07 -11.97
CA MET A 168 -14.79 -7.65 -11.92
C MET A 168 -15.27 -6.88 -13.16
N CYS A 169 -15.26 -7.50 -14.34
CA CYS A 169 -15.83 -6.93 -15.55
C CYS A 169 -17.35 -6.71 -15.41
N ARG A 170 -18.10 -7.74 -14.97
CA ARG A 170 -19.54 -7.62 -14.69
C ARG A 170 -19.85 -6.57 -13.62
N PHE A 171 -19.01 -6.46 -12.59
CA PHE A 171 -19.16 -5.45 -11.56
C PHE A 171 -18.90 -4.06 -12.15
N LYS A 172 -17.83 -3.85 -12.93
CA LYS A 172 -17.59 -2.56 -13.61
C LYS A 172 -18.73 -2.15 -14.56
N GLU A 173 -19.38 -3.12 -15.21
CA GLU A 173 -20.55 -2.90 -16.08
C GLU A 173 -21.87 -2.70 -15.33
N ASN A 174 -21.84 -2.60 -14.00
CA ASN A 174 -23.02 -2.47 -13.12
C ASN A 174 -24.03 -3.63 -13.24
N LYS A 175 -23.59 -4.81 -13.71
CA LYS A 175 -24.41 -6.04 -13.72
C LYS A 175 -24.45 -6.73 -12.34
N ILE A 176 -23.55 -6.34 -11.44
CA ILE A 176 -23.46 -6.80 -10.06
C ILE A 176 -23.52 -5.55 -9.20
N GLN A 177 -24.43 -5.47 -8.23
CA GLN A 177 -24.55 -4.29 -7.37
C GLN A 177 -23.76 -4.44 -6.08
N ILE A 178 -23.58 -5.68 -5.59
CA ILE A 178 -22.86 -5.96 -4.35
C ILE A 178 -21.75 -6.97 -4.61
N LEU A 179 -20.51 -6.60 -4.31
CA LEU A 179 -19.37 -7.50 -4.37
C LEU A 179 -18.89 -7.82 -2.95
N VAL A 180 -19.02 -9.09 -2.56
CA VAL A 180 -18.45 -9.61 -1.32
C VAL A 180 -17.06 -10.16 -1.63
N SER A 181 -16.04 -9.77 -0.89
CA SER A 181 -14.68 -10.23 -1.15
C SER A 181 -13.83 -10.38 0.09
N THR A 182 -12.77 -11.19 -0.03
CA THR A 182 -11.64 -11.11 0.90
C THR A 182 -10.70 -9.97 0.49
N THR A 183 -9.52 -9.83 1.11
CA THR A 183 -8.54 -8.74 0.81
C THR A 183 -7.98 -8.74 -0.64
N VAL A 184 -8.51 -9.56 -1.54
CA VAL A 184 -8.03 -9.73 -2.93
C VAL A 184 -8.44 -8.58 -3.86
N ILE A 185 -9.28 -7.64 -3.41
CA ILE A 185 -9.60 -6.39 -4.13
C ILE A 185 -8.36 -5.48 -4.30
N GLU A 186 -7.20 -5.84 -3.74
CA GLU A 186 -5.93 -5.12 -3.89
C GLU A 186 -5.50 -4.86 -5.36
N VAL A 187 -6.00 -5.59 -6.37
CA VAL A 187 -5.52 -5.44 -7.76
C VAL A 187 -6.45 -4.56 -8.64
N GLY A 188 -6.01 -3.31 -8.86
CA GLY A 188 -6.10 -2.59 -10.14
C GLY A 188 -7.44 -2.13 -10.76
N VAL A 189 -8.61 -2.65 -10.38
CA VAL A 189 -9.86 -2.30 -11.10
C VAL A 189 -10.54 -1.08 -10.48
N ASP A 190 -10.66 -0.02 -11.28
CA ASP A 190 -11.43 1.19 -10.98
C ASP A 190 -12.91 1.02 -11.34
N VAL A 191 -13.79 1.23 -10.37
CA VAL A 191 -15.25 1.22 -10.53
C VAL A 191 -15.82 2.53 -10.03
N ALA A 192 -16.01 3.49 -10.93
CA ALA A 192 -16.45 4.86 -10.59
C ALA A 192 -17.83 4.92 -9.89
N ASN A 193 -18.71 3.95 -10.16
CA ASN A 193 -20.06 3.88 -9.59
C ASN A 193 -20.11 3.22 -8.19
N ALA A 194 -18.98 2.72 -7.68
CA ALA A 194 -18.91 2.19 -6.33
C ALA A 194 -18.82 3.35 -5.31
N SER A 195 -19.90 3.55 -4.54
CA SER A 195 -20.01 4.62 -3.54
C SER A 195 -19.80 4.13 -2.11
N VAL A 196 -20.04 2.85 -1.82
CA VAL A 196 -19.98 2.32 -0.45
C VAL A 196 -18.95 1.21 -0.29
N MET A 197 -18.11 1.34 0.74
CA MET A 197 -17.17 0.33 1.21
C MET A 197 -17.59 -0.10 2.61
N VAL A 198 -17.84 -1.39 2.83
CA VAL A 198 -18.08 -1.97 4.16
C VAL A 198 -16.96 -2.94 4.46
N ILE A 199 -16.21 -2.69 5.53
CA ILE A 199 -15.12 -3.55 6.00
C ILE A 199 -15.60 -4.26 7.25
N GLU A 200 -15.90 -5.55 7.12
CA GLU A 200 -16.19 -6.44 8.24
C GLU A 200 -14.92 -6.73 9.03
N HIS A 201 -15.05 -6.95 10.34
CA HIS A 201 -13.89 -7.22 11.22
C HIS A 201 -12.74 -6.21 11.02
N ALA A 202 -13.07 -4.94 10.92
CA ALA A 202 -12.12 -3.87 10.62
C ALA A 202 -10.99 -3.79 11.66
N GLU A 203 -11.20 -4.28 12.88
CA GLU A 203 -10.17 -4.38 13.92
C GLU A 203 -8.98 -5.28 13.55
N ARG A 204 -9.14 -6.16 12.56
CA ARG A 204 -8.11 -7.09 12.09
C ARG A 204 -7.22 -6.51 10.98
N PHE A 205 -7.59 -5.38 10.39
CA PHE A 205 -6.84 -4.78 9.29
C PHE A 205 -5.74 -3.82 9.78
N GLY A 206 -4.66 -3.73 9.00
CA GLY A 206 -3.69 -2.64 9.14
C GLY A 206 -4.24 -1.31 8.62
N LEU A 207 -3.64 -0.19 9.05
CA LEU A 207 -4.05 1.15 8.57
C LEU A 207 -3.85 1.30 7.06
N ALA A 208 -2.70 0.85 6.55
CA ALA A 208 -2.40 0.90 5.11
C ALA A 208 -3.44 0.12 4.27
N GLN A 209 -3.85 -1.07 4.71
CA GLN A 209 -4.85 -1.88 4.03
C GLN A 209 -6.23 -1.20 4.05
N MET A 210 -6.67 -0.70 5.21
CA MET A 210 -7.93 0.04 5.30
C MET A 210 -7.92 1.30 4.42
N HIS A 211 -6.78 1.99 4.34
CA HIS A 211 -6.61 3.15 3.48
C HIS A 211 -6.75 2.79 1.99
N GLN A 212 -6.09 1.72 1.55
CA GLN A 212 -6.20 1.23 0.17
C GLN A 212 -7.64 0.82 -0.16
N LEU A 213 -8.33 0.11 0.73
CA LEU A 213 -9.72 -0.29 0.57
C LEU A 213 -10.64 0.93 0.48
N ARG A 214 -10.51 1.90 1.40
CA ARG A 214 -11.26 3.17 1.35
C ARG A 214 -11.06 3.90 0.02
N GLY A 215 -9.86 3.87 -0.55
CA GLY A 215 -9.53 4.49 -1.82
C GLY A 215 -10.18 3.84 -3.06
N ARG A 216 -10.81 2.67 -2.92
CA ARG A 216 -11.55 1.97 -4.00
C ARG A 216 -12.93 2.55 -4.24
N VAL A 217 -13.46 3.37 -3.32
CA VAL A 217 -14.74 4.07 -3.46
C VAL A 217 -14.54 5.57 -3.59
N GLY A 218 -15.57 6.28 -4.04
CA GLY A 218 -15.52 7.73 -4.19
C GLY A 218 -14.57 8.19 -5.29
N ARG A 219 -14.57 7.46 -6.41
CA ARG A 219 -13.85 7.84 -7.64
C ARG A 219 -14.72 8.69 -8.59
N GLY A 220 -16.05 8.64 -8.43
CA GLY A 220 -16.99 9.56 -9.09
C GLY A 220 -17.19 10.89 -8.35
N SER A 221 -18.13 11.69 -8.83
CA SER A 221 -18.53 13.00 -8.26
C SER A 221 -19.47 12.89 -7.05
N ASP A 222 -19.95 11.68 -6.77
CA ASP A 222 -20.93 11.40 -5.73
C ASP A 222 -20.29 11.27 -4.35
N LYS A 223 -21.12 11.38 -3.31
CA LYS A 223 -20.65 11.11 -1.95
C LYS A 223 -20.33 9.63 -1.83
N ALA A 224 -19.25 9.32 -1.13
CA ALA A 224 -18.86 7.95 -0.85
C ALA A 224 -18.74 7.73 0.66
N TYR A 225 -19.00 6.49 1.06
CA TYR A 225 -19.13 6.07 2.43
C TYR A 225 -18.21 4.87 2.70
N CYS A 226 -17.53 4.88 3.84
CA CYS A 226 -16.71 3.78 4.31
C CYS A 226 -17.13 3.39 5.72
N TYR A 227 -17.71 2.20 5.88
CA TYR A 227 -18.13 1.66 7.16
C TYR A 227 -17.09 0.68 7.68
N LEU A 228 -16.50 0.98 8.83
CA LEU A 228 -15.56 0.13 9.54
C LEU A 228 -16.31 -0.60 10.65
N ILE A 229 -16.62 -1.89 10.43
CA ILE A 229 -17.38 -2.70 11.38
C ILE A 229 -16.41 -3.37 12.34
N GLY A 230 -16.42 -2.92 13.60
CA GLY A 230 -15.63 -3.47 14.67
C GLY A 230 -16.40 -4.54 15.44
N HIS A 231 -15.81 -5.73 15.58
CA HIS A 231 -16.35 -6.82 16.39
C HIS A 231 -15.58 -6.92 17.73
N GLN A 232 -16.30 -7.13 18.83
CA GLN A 232 -15.66 -7.26 20.15
C GLN A 232 -15.05 -8.66 20.34
N PRO A 233 -13.91 -8.77 21.06
CA PRO A 233 -13.17 -7.70 21.74
C PRO A 233 -12.21 -6.92 20.81
N ILE A 234 -12.19 -5.59 20.93
CA ILE A 234 -11.27 -4.71 20.17
C ILE A 234 -10.10 -4.28 21.05
N SER A 235 -8.87 -4.57 20.63
CA SER A 235 -7.64 -4.16 21.32
C SER A 235 -7.44 -2.63 21.32
N ARG A 236 -6.60 -2.12 22.24
CA ARG A 236 -6.27 -0.68 22.28
C ARG A 236 -5.66 -0.19 20.96
N ILE A 237 -4.73 -0.97 20.40
CA ILE A 237 -4.07 -0.68 19.12
C ILE A 237 -5.09 -0.66 17.99
N ALA A 238 -5.96 -1.67 17.88
CA ALA A 238 -6.98 -1.72 16.84
C ALA A 238 -7.95 -0.53 16.94
N ARG A 239 -8.35 -0.13 18.16
CA ARG A 239 -9.18 1.05 18.37
C ARG A 239 -8.50 2.34 17.90
N GLU A 240 -7.20 2.48 18.17
CA GLU A 240 -6.40 3.62 17.71
C GLU A 240 -6.29 3.66 16.18
N ARG A 241 -6.12 2.50 15.53
CA ARG A 241 -6.14 2.39 14.06
C ARG A 241 -7.50 2.80 13.48
N LEU A 242 -8.60 2.24 14.00
CA LEU A 242 -9.95 2.59 13.53
C LEU A 242 -10.24 4.10 13.71
N HIS A 243 -9.85 4.67 14.84
CA HIS A 243 -10.03 6.10 15.10
C HIS A 243 -9.22 6.98 14.13
N THR A 244 -7.97 6.60 13.86
CA THR A 244 -7.12 7.29 12.88
C THR A 244 -7.73 7.27 11.47
N MET A 245 -8.26 6.12 11.03
CA MET A 245 -8.95 6.02 9.73
C MET A 245 -10.20 6.92 9.63
N ASN A 246 -10.87 7.15 10.75
CA ASN A 246 -12.07 7.97 10.83
C ASN A 246 -11.78 9.47 10.93
N SER A 247 -10.64 9.86 11.54
CA SER A 247 -10.31 11.26 11.80
C SER A 247 -9.69 11.98 10.60
N THR A 248 -9.04 11.25 9.69
CA THR A 248 -8.35 11.86 8.55
C THR A 248 -8.54 11.09 7.24
N ASN A 249 -8.59 11.85 6.14
CA ASN A 249 -8.50 11.31 4.79
C ASN A 249 -7.08 11.38 4.19
N ASP A 250 -6.15 12.07 4.86
CA ASP A 250 -4.77 12.21 4.38
C ASP A 250 -4.01 10.90 4.62
N GLY A 251 -3.64 10.24 3.52
CA GLY A 251 -2.90 8.99 3.57
C GLY A 251 -1.50 9.13 4.18
N PHE A 252 -0.89 10.32 4.16
CA PHE A 252 0.43 10.55 4.77
C PHE A 252 0.35 10.50 6.30
N VAL A 253 -0.66 11.16 6.88
CA VAL A 253 -0.94 11.09 8.33
C VAL A 253 -1.24 9.65 8.74
N ILE A 254 -2.01 8.92 7.93
CA ILE A 254 -2.32 7.51 8.19
C ILE A 254 -1.05 6.65 8.15
N ALA A 255 -0.16 6.87 7.19
CA ALA A 255 1.08 6.13 7.07
C ALA A 255 2.05 6.42 8.22
N GLU A 256 2.18 7.70 8.64
CA GLU A 256 2.98 8.07 9.81
C GLU A 256 2.47 7.39 11.07
N LYS A 257 1.16 7.38 11.28
CA LYS A 257 0.56 6.71 12.42
C LYS A 257 0.68 5.19 12.35
N ASP A 258 0.63 4.59 11.16
CA ASP A 258 0.89 3.15 10.98
C ASP A 258 2.32 2.79 11.37
N LEU A 259 3.29 3.62 10.98
CA LEU A 259 4.70 3.46 11.36
C LEU A 259 4.91 3.63 12.86
N GLU A 260 4.25 4.60 13.49
CA GLU A 260 4.27 4.79 14.94
C GLU A 260 3.70 3.58 15.69
N LEU A 261 2.56 3.05 15.23
CA LEU A 261 1.85 1.95 15.90
C LEU A 261 2.50 0.57 15.69
N ARG A 262 3.11 0.31 14.53
CA ARG A 262 3.86 -0.93 14.24
C ARG A 262 5.29 -0.88 14.78
N GLY A 263 5.86 0.31 14.92
CA GLY A 263 7.28 0.49 15.11
C GLY A 263 8.07 0.22 13.81
N PRO A 264 9.26 0.82 13.65
CA PRO A 264 10.03 0.76 12.40
C PRO A 264 10.54 -0.65 12.04
N GLY A 265 10.58 -1.59 12.99
CA GLY A 265 11.16 -2.93 12.79
C GLY A 265 10.24 -3.96 12.11
N GLU A 266 8.90 -3.87 12.25
CA GLU A 266 7.98 -4.90 11.73
C GLU A 266 7.55 -4.66 10.26
N MET A 267 7.53 -3.41 9.78
CA MET A 267 7.09 -3.05 8.42
C MET A 267 7.87 -3.75 7.29
N PHE A 268 9.04 -4.28 7.61
CA PHE A 268 10.00 -4.79 6.62
C PHE A 268 10.18 -6.32 6.66
N GLY A 269 9.43 -7.00 7.52
CA GLY A 269 9.66 -8.42 7.82
C GLY A 269 10.89 -8.59 8.71
N LEU A 270 10.78 -9.46 9.70
CA LEU A 270 11.88 -9.85 10.57
C LEU A 270 13.15 -10.14 9.73
N GLU A 271 14.27 -9.53 10.15
CA GLU A 271 15.63 -9.70 9.59
C GLU A 271 16.00 -8.95 8.29
N GLN A 272 15.47 -7.75 8.03
CA GLN A 272 16.20 -6.80 7.18
C GLN A 272 17.44 -6.28 7.93
N SER A 273 18.55 -6.99 7.76
CA SER A 273 19.92 -6.73 8.23
C SER A 273 20.53 -5.36 7.86
N GLY A 274 19.74 -4.42 7.34
CA GLY A 274 20.18 -3.12 6.84
C GLY A 274 19.71 -1.89 7.63
N MET A 275 18.62 -1.97 8.42
CA MET A 275 18.15 -0.82 9.19
C MET A 275 19.19 -0.42 10.26
N PRO A 276 19.68 0.82 10.28
CA PRO A 276 20.45 1.31 11.42
C PRO A 276 19.51 1.33 12.63
N GLN A 277 19.75 0.47 13.63
CA GLN A 277 19.23 0.74 14.96
C GLN A 277 19.99 1.97 15.46
N PHE A 278 19.40 3.14 15.28
CA PHE A 278 19.93 4.37 15.84
C PHE A 278 19.90 4.22 17.36
N LYS A 279 21.07 4.30 18.01
CA LYS A 279 21.17 4.19 19.48
C LYS A 279 20.50 5.35 20.20
N HIS A 280 20.43 6.51 19.54
CA HIS A 280 20.00 7.77 20.14
C HIS A 280 19.01 8.56 19.30
N ALA A 281 18.74 8.16 18.05
CA ALA A 281 17.81 8.86 17.18
C ALA A 281 16.54 8.06 16.96
N ASN A 282 15.41 8.73 17.05
CA ASN A 282 14.09 8.21 16.71
C ASN A 282 13.69 8.79 15.35
N LEU A 283 13.57 7.90 14.35
CA LEU A 283 13.21 8.28 12.98
C LEU A 283 11.95 9.13 12.88
N LEU A 284 10.99 8.93 13.79
CA LEU A 284 9.73 9.65 13.79
C LEU A 284 9.84 11.05 14.43
N GLN A 285 10.61 11.17 15.51
CA GLN A 285 10.69 12.40 16.31
C GLN A 285 11.81 13.33 15.84
N ASP A 286 12.90 12.78 15.33
CA ASP A 286 14.14 13.51 15.04
C ASP A 286 14.25 13.92 13.55
N GLN A 287 13.12 14.19 12.89
CA GLN A 287 13.11 14.45 11.44
C GLN A 287 13.95 15.67 11.05
N GLU A 288 13.85 16.77 11.80
CA GLU A 288 14.57 18.02 11.49
C GLU A 288 16.08 17.83 11.59
N ILE A 289 16.56 17.21 12.67
CA ILE A 289 17.99 16.98 12.86
C ILE A 289 18.54 15.96 11.84
N LEU A 290 17.72 14.99 11.43
CA LEU A 290 18.08 14.06 10.35
C LEU A 290 18.17 14.76 8.98
N GLN A 291 17.38 15.81 8.71
CA GLN A 291 17.50 16.61 7.48
C GLN A 291 18.82 17.36 7.44
N ILE A 292 19.18 18.01 8.55
CA ILE A 292 20.43 18.77 8.68
C ILE A 292 21.63 17.83 8.52
N ALA A 293 21.64 16.71 9.26
CA ALA A 293 22.72 15.72 9.18
C ALA A 293 22.88 15.15 7.75
N ARG A 294 21.79 15.01 7.00
CA ARG A 294 21.84 14.59 5.59
C ARG A 294 22.46 15.67 4.71
N ALA A 295 22.04 16.92 4.83
CA ALA A 295 22.61 18.03 4.06
C ALA A 295 24.12 18.14 4.29
N ASP A 296 24.56 18.12 5.55
CA ASP A 296 25.98 18.14 5.93
C ASP A 296 26.76 16.97 5.30
N ALA A 297 26.17 15.76 5.29
CA ALA A 297 26.79 14.60 4.69
C ALA A 297 26.97 14.74 3.17
N PHE A 298 25.97 15.27 2.46
CA PHE A 298 26.07 15.50 1.01
C PHE A 298 27.08 16.61 0.68
N GLU A 299 27.15 17.68 1.47
CA GLU A 299 28.17 18.72 1.32
C GLU A 299 29.58 18.15 1.50
N ILE A 300 29.81 17.37 2.56
CA ILE A 300 31.10 16.70 2.80
C ILE A 300 31.48 15.79 1.64
N VAL A 301 30.55 14.98 1.13
CA VAL A 301 30.82 14.07 0.00
C VAL A 301 31.08 14.84 -1.29
N ALA A 302 30.42 15.98 -1.51
CA ALA A 302 30.67 16.81 -2.69
C ALA A 302 32.05 17.47 -2.65
N GLU A 303 32.51 17.91 -1.47
CA GLU A 303 33.84 18.49 -1.28
C GLU A 303 34.96 17.45 -1.26
N ASP A 304 34.76 16.33 -0.58
CA ASP A 304 35.76 15.31 -0.33
C ASP A 304 35.17 13.89 -0.45
N PRO A 305 34.95 13.41 -1.70
CA PRO A 305 34.29 12.13 -1.96
C PRO A 305 34.98 10.91 -1.35
N LEU A 306 36.31 11.00 -1.12
CA LEU A 306 37.12 9.91 -0.58
C LEU A 306 37.40 10.05 0.92
N LEU A 307 36.84 11.09 1.56
CA LEU A 307 37.12 11.50 2.93
C LEU A 307 38.65 11.52 3.16
N ALA A 308 39.40 12.10 2.24
CA ALA A 308 40.87 12.14 2.25
C ALA A 308 41.42 13.34 3.04
N ASP A 309 40.62 14.39 3.23
CA ASP A 309 41.00 15.55 4.03
C ASP A 309 41.15 15.16 5.51
N PRO A 310 42.25 15.55 6.17
CA PRO A 310 42.43 15.35 7.62
C PRO A 310 41.23 15.81 8.47
N LYS A 311 40.50 16.84 8.04
CA LYS A 311 39.30 17.33 8.75
C LYS A 311 38.18 16.28 8.84
N HIS A 312 38.15 15.30 7.92
CA HIS A 312 37.13 14.25 7.83
C HIS A 312 37.59 12.89 8.37
N GLU A 313 38.80 12.79 8.93
CA GLU A 313 39.40 11.50 9.35
C GLU A 313 38.53 10.75 10.37
N LEU A 314 37.92 11.46 11.33
CA LEU A 314 37.02 10.87 12.32
C LEU A 314 35.76 10.28 11.68
N ILE A 315 35.19 10.97 10.69
CA ILE A 315 34.01 10.52 9.94
C ILE A 315 34.36 9.25 9.16
N LYS A 316 35.49 9.27 8.44
CA LYS A 316 36.01 8.12 7.70
C LYS A 316 36.20 6.90 8.59
N ASN A 317 36.83 7.08 9.75
CA ASN A 317 37.07 5.97 10.68
C ASN A 317 35.77 5.39 11.23
N LYS A 318 34.81 6.23 11.64
CA LYS A 318 33.49 5.78 12.09
C LYS A 318 32.69 5.11 10.97
N TYR A 319 32.76 5.65 9.76
CA TYR A 319 32.12 5.09 8.57
C TYR A 319 32.67 3.71 8.25
N LEU A 320 34.00 3.58 8.12
CA LEU A 320 34.65 2.33 7.77
C LEU A 320 34.42 1.23 8.82
N LEU A 321 34.37 1.60 10.11
CA LEU A 321 34.19 0.64 11.20
C LEU A 321 32.75 0.11 11.29
N ASN A 322 31.75 0.97 11.10
CA ASN A 322 30.34 0.62 11.36
C ASN A 322 29.53 0.33 10.09
N TYR A 323 29.93 0.90 8.95
CA TYR A 323 29.09 0.94 7.75
C TYR A 323 29.76 0.36 6.49
N LYS A 324 31.07 0.15 6.43
CA LYS A 324 31.75 -0.43 5.25
C LYS A 324 31.16 -1.78 4.80
N LYS A 325 30.90 -2.70 5.73
CA LYS A 325 30.26 -3.99 5.42
C LYS A 325 28.82 -3.84 4.90
N ARG A 326 28.15 -2.73 5.24
CA ARG A 326 26.80 -2.40 4.74
C ARG A 326 26.86 -1.65 3.42
N GLU A 327 27.92 -0.89 3.17
CA GLU A 327 28.19 -0.29 1.87
C GLU A 327 28.44 -1.38 0.82
N GLU A 328 29.14 -2.46 1.16
CA GLU A 328 29.24 -3.65 0.30
C GLU A 328 27.85 -4.25 -0.01
N LEU A 329 26.86 -4.08 0.89
CA LEU A 329 25.46 -4.47 0.67
C LEU A 329 24.64 -3.45 -0.16
N ILE A 330 25.09 -2.21 -0.28
CA ILE A 330 24.43 -1.10 -1.00
C ILE A 330 25.10 -0.84 -2.36
N GLN A 331 26.39 -1.21 -2.53
CA GLN A 331 27.08 -1.31 -3.81
C GLN A 331 26.61 -2.52 -4.65
N TYR A 332 25.50 -3.16 -4.25
CA TYR A 332 24.79 -4.17 -5.04
C TYR A 332 23.81 -3.57 -6.04
#